data_AF-A0A2G9PBF0-F1
#
_entry.id   AF-A0A2G9PBF0-F1
#
_cell.length_a   1.000
_cell.length_b   1.000
_cell.length_c   1.000
_cell.angle_alpha   90.00
_cell.angle_beta   90.00
_cell.angle_gamma   90.00
#
_symmetry.space_group_name_H-M   'P 1'
#
loop_
_entity.id
_entity.type
_entity.pdbx_description
1 polymer ?
#
loop_
_entity_poly.entity_id
_entity_poly.type
_entity_poly.pdbx_seq_one_letter_code
_entity_poly.pdbx_strand_id
1 'polypeptide(L)'
;MNTIIPDDSFVKSIHGHKKKKGEQLFTPLVLVMLGVSALLIGFNVLQLQSVTGMATASVGGAYSAELSSLDINTLKSTGHTVAAVFPIQEFKTQEDVMRYMFPTGTPSYGAALSVSFDDPITSLSTLARMYEGLKSEVKTNNPDGWQRFISLATKPVGISCEYCCGVGPIGVDSQGNSRCGCQHNPAMLSLALYLSAYTDMPDGQILQEAMKWKTLFFPKNMIELGLSLAGGDTSGLQENLPGMVGGC
;
A
#
# COMPACT_ATOMS: atom_id res chain seq x y z
N MET A 1 12.26 -92.81 -21.67
CA MET A 1 12.11 -91.36 -21.39
C MET A 1 11.51 -91.26 -20.00
N ASN A 2 12.38 -90.99 -19.04
CA ASN A 2 12.20 -91.25 -17.60
C ASN A 2 11.84 -89.96 -16.84
N THR A 3 10.73 -90.05 -16.10
CA THR A 3 10.54 -89.77 -14.66
C THR A 3 11.46 -88.80 -13.88
N ILE A 4 10.79 -87.85 -13.17
CA ILE A 4 10.85 -87.46 -11.71
C ILE A 4 12.27 -87.14 -11.13
N ILE A 5 12.61 -86.12 -10.32
CA ILE A 5 12.04 -85.32 -9.20
C ILE A 5 12.89 -84.01 -9.11
N PRO A 6 12.41 -82.89 -8.54
CA PRO A 6 13.27 -82.11 -7.66
C PRO A 6 12.69 -81.88 -6.25
N ASP A 7 13.40 -82.48 -5.30
CA ASP A 7 13.84 -82.00 -3.98
C ASP A 7 12.90 -81.13 -3.11
N ASP A 8 12.37 -81.78 -2.07
CA ASP A 8 11.85 -81.18 -0.84
C ASP A 8 13.00 -80.70 0.05
N SER A 9 13.38 -79.43 -0.03
CA SER A 9 14.04 -78.76 1.11
C SER A 9 14.12 -77.23 0.94
N PHE A 10 13.18 -76.48 1.53
CA PHE A 10 13.52 -75.34 2.39
C PHE A 10 12.30 -74.77 3.13
N VAL A 11 12.08 -75.33 4.32
CA VAL A 11 11.85 -74.63 5.59
C VAL A 11 11.19 -73.23 5.52
N LYS A 12 9.90 -73.21 5.88
CA LYS A 12 9.24 -72.28 6.83
C LYS A 12 9.93 -70.92 7.02
N SER A 13 9.36 -69.88 6.42
CA SER A 13 9.45 -68.52 6.99
C SER A 13 8.05 -67.98 7.26
N ILE A 14 7.91 -67.53 8.50
CA ILE A 14 6.67 -67.24 9.21
C ILE A 14 6.06 -65.94 8.67
N HIS A 15 4.75 -66.00 8.39
CA HIS A 15 3.90 -64.84 8.12
C HIS A 15 3.86 -63.93 9.37
N GLY A 16 4.73 -62.92 9.40
CA GLY A 16 4.68 -61.82 10.35
C GLY A 16 3.85 -60.66 9.80
N HIS A 17 2.52 -60.72 9.95
CA HIS A 17 1.66 -59.55 9.77
C HIS A 17 1.98 -58.50 10.85
N LYS A 18 2.92 -57.59 10.58
CA LYS A 18 3.07 -56.36 11.37
C LYS A 18 1.85 -55.48 11.11
N LYS A 19 0.97 -55.35 12.11
CA LYS A 19 -0.03 -54.27 12.18
C LYS A 19 0.72 -52.94 12.02
N LYS A 20 0.52 -52.25 10.89
CA LYS A 20 0.89 -50.84 10.74
C LYS A 20 0.11 -50.07 11.81
N LYS A 21 0.82 -49.61 12.84
CA LYS A 21 0.31 -48.66 13.83
C LYS A 21 -0.07 -47.42 13.03
N GLY A 22 -1.37 -47.12 12.94
CA GLY A 22 -1.83 -45.91 12.27
C GLY A 22 -1.13 -44.72 12.90
N GLU A 23 -0.32 -44.02 12.12
CA GLU A 23 0.26 -42.76 12.51
C GLU A 23 -0.91 -41.82 12.77
N GLN A 24 -1.09 -41.45 14.04
CA GLN A 24 -2.11 -40.50 14.42
C GLN A 24 -1.69 -39.15 13.84
N LEU A 25 -2.24 -38.80 12.68
CA LEU A 25 -2.08 -37.54 11.95
C LEU A 25 -2.45 -36.29 12.78
N PHE A 26 -2.99 -36.48 13.99
CA PHE A 26 -3.43 -35.45 14.92
C PHE A 26 -2.68 -35.56 16.24
N THR A 27 -1.38 -35.26 16.22
CA THR A 27 -0.67 -34.96 17.46
C THR A 27 -1.23 -33.66 18.07
N PRO A 28 -1.23 -33.52 19.41
CA PRO A 28 -1.72 -32.30 20.08
C PRO A 28 -1.08 -31.01 19.54
N LEU A 29 0.18 -31.08 19.11
CA LEU A 29 0.90 -29.98 18.48
C LEU A 29 0.28 -29.53 17.14
N VAL A 30 -0.16 -30.47 16.31
CA VAL A 30 -0.80 -30.18 15.01
C VAL A 30 -2.16 -29.51 15.22
N LEU A 31 -2.91 -29.93 16.25
CA LEU A 31 -4.19 -29.30 16.62
C LEU A 31 -3.99 -27.87 17.13
N VAL A 32 -2.94 -27.61 17.91
CA VAL A 32 -2.61 -26.24 18.35
C VAL A 32 -2.23 -25.35 17.16
N MET A 33 -1.39 -25.85 16.24
CA MET A 33 -1.02 -25.11 15.03
C MET A 33 -2.23 -24.80 14.14
N LEU A 34 -3.14 -25.75 13.96
CA LEU A 34 -4.39 -25.53 13.22
C LEU A 34 -5.29 -24.50 13.92
N GLY A 35 -5.37 -24.53 15.25
CA GLY A 35 -6.11 -23.54 16.03
C GLY A 35 -5.54 -22.12 15.88
N VAL A 36 -4.22 -21.96 15.97
CA VAL A 36 -3.55 -20.66 15.76
C VAL A 36 -3.75 -20.17 14.33
N SER A 37 -3.59 -21.03 13.33
CA SER A 37 -3.84 -20.66 11.92
C SER A 37 -5.29 -20.24 11.68
N ALA A 38 -6.27 -20.95 12.24
CA ALA A 38 -7.68 -20.57 12.13
C ALA A 38 -7.96 -19.22 12.81
N LEU A 39 -7.31 -18.94 13.94
CA LEU A 39 -7.44 -17.67 14.65
C LEU A 39 -6.81 -16.51 13.86
N LEU A 40 -5.66 -16.72 13.24
CA LEU A 40 -5.02 -15.74 12.36
C LEU A 40 -5.84 -15.47 11.10
N ILE A 41 -6.39 -16.52 10.47
CA ILE A 41 -7.30 -16.38 9.32
C ILE A 41 -8.56 -15.62 9.74
N GLY A 42 -9.17 -15.96 10.88
CA GLY A 42 -10.34 -15.27 11.40
C GLY A 42 -10.07 -13.79 11.70
N PHE A 43 -8.94 -13.48 12.32
CA PHE A 43 -8.53 -12.09 12.56
C PHE A 43 -8.29 -11.33 11.25
N ASN A 44 -7.66 -11.96 10.26
CA ASN A 44 -7.43 -11.34 8.96
C ASN A 44 -8.74 -11.09 8.20
N VAL A 45 -9.71 -12.02 8.27
CA VAL A 45 -11.05 -11.83 7.70
C VAL A 45 -11.80 -10.68 8.36
N LEU A 46 -11.71 -10.52 9.68
CA LEU A 46 -12.33 -9.41 10.41
C LEU A 46 -11.70 -8.06 10.02
N GLN A 47 -10.38 -8.01 9.84
CA GLN A 47 -9.70 -6.81 9.35
C GLN A 47 -10.18 -6.45 7.94
N LEU A 48 -10.27 -7.43 7.03
CA LEU A 48 -10.73 -7.21 5.66
C LEU A 48 -12.17 -6.69 5.59
N GLN A 49 -13.08 -7.20 6.42
CA GLN A 49 -14.47 -6.71 6.47
C GLN A 49 -14.58 -5.24 6.90
N SER A 50 -13.71 -4.78 7.80
CA SER A 50 -13.66 -3.37 8.19
C SER A 50 -13.20 -2.46 7.05
N VAL A 51 -12.34 -2.97 6.16
CA VAL A 51 -11.87 -2.27 4.96
C VAL A 51 -12.94 -2.28 3.86
N THR A 52 -13.66 -3.39 3.67
CA THR A 52 -14.71 -3.49 2.63
C THR A 52 -15.95 -2.65 2.95
N GLY A 53 -16.26 -2.45 4.24
CA GLY A 53 -17.37 -1.59 4.67
C GLY A 53 -17.21 -0.12 4.25
N MET A 54 -15.97 0.36 4.07
CA MET A 54 -15.68 1.71 3.57
C MET A 54 -15.78 1.83 2.05
N ALA A 55 -15.65 0.72 1.30
CA ALA A 55 -15.59 0.71 -0.16
C ALA A 55 -16.96 0.70 -0.87
N THR A 56 -18.08 0.65 -0.12
CA THR A 56 -19.44 0.53 -0.72
C THR A 56 -20.20 1.85 -0.84
N ALA A 57 -19.64 2.96 -0.38
CA ALA A 57 -20.26 4.28 -0.50
C ALA A 57 -19.45 5.15 -1.46
N SER A 58 -19.73 5.07 -2.77
CA SER A 58 -19.48 6.16 -3.74
C SER A 58 -19.72 5.71 -5.19
N VAL A 59 -20.64 6.35 -5.90
CA VAL A 59 -20.77 6.23 -7.37
C VAL A 59 -20.71 7.63 -7.97
N GLY A 60 -19.84 7.79 -8.96
CA GLY A 60 -19.49 8.95 -9.78
C GLY A 60 -20.36 10.21 -9.69
N GLY A 61 -19.76 11.31 -9.23
CA GLY A 61 -20.32 12.66 -9.15
C GLY A 61 -20.28 13.26 -7.74
N ALA A 62 -20.34 12.41 -6.72
CA ALA A 62 -20.30 12.77 -5.29
C ALA A 62 -18.90 12.75 -4.65
N TYR A 63 -17.90 12.23 -5.37
CA TYR A 63 -16.59 11.89 -4.80
C TYR A 63 -15.83 13.09 -4.19
N SER A 64 -15.90 14.27 -4.81
CA SER A 64 -15.23 15.47 -4.28
C SER A 64 -15.87 16.00 -2.98
N ALA A 65 -17.20 15.85 -2.84
CA ALA A 65 -17.91 16.20 -1.61
C ALA A 65 -17.57 15.21 -0.48
N GLU A 66 -17.43 13.92 -0.78
CA GLU A 66 -17.03 12.88 0.18
C GLU A 66 -15.61 13.09 0.72
N LEU A 67 -14.66 13.52 -0.13
CA LEU A 67 -13.29 13.85 0.31
C LEU A 67 -13.24 15.00 1.32
N SER A 68 -14.22 15.91 1.29
CA SER A 68 -14.31 17.03 2.23
C SER A 68 -14.75 16.58 3.63
N SER A 69 -15.48 15.45 3.72
CA SER A 69 -15.98 14.87 4.96
C SER A 69 -15.14 13.71 5.50
N LEU A 70 -14.01 13.40 4.88
CA LEU A 70 -13.18 12.25 5.24
C LEU A 70 -12.56 12.41 6.65
N ASP A 71 -12.86 11.48 7.56
CA ASP A 71 -12.20 11.42 8.86
C ASP A 71 -10.82 10.75 8.75
N ILE A 72 -9.79 11.57 8.61
CA ILE A 72 -8.38 11.16 8.50
C ILE A 72 -7.88 10.35 9.70
N ASN A 73 -8.54 10.40 10.86
CA ASN A 73 -8.09 9.68 12.06
C ASN A 73 -8.31 8.16 11.95
N THR A 74 -9.23 7.76 11.07
CA THR A 74 -9.52 6.34 10.78
C THR A 74 -8.44 5.69 9.92
N LEU A 75 -7.66 6.49 9.17
CA LEU A 75 -6.65 5.99 8.24
C LEU A 75 -5.40 5.52 8.98
N LYS A 76 -5.00 4.26 8.74
CA LYS A 76 -3.86 3.62 9.41
C LYS A 76 -2.71 3.20 8.48
N SER A 77 -2.89 3.33 7.18
CA SER A 77 -1.88 2.95 6.18
C SER A 77 -2.16 3.64 4.84
N THR A 78 -1.19 3.60 3.93
CA THR A 78 -1.36 3.99 2.53
C THR A 78 -2.50 3.24 1.85
N GLY A 79 -2.68 1.95 2.15
CA GLY A 79 -3.81 1.16 1.62
C GLY A 79 -5.17 1.69 2.06
N HIS A 80 -5.32 2.05 3.35
CA HIS A 80 -6.55 2.71 3.83
C HIS A 80 -6.78 4.06 3.14
N THR A 81 -5.72 4.85 2.95
CA THR A 81 -5.83 6.13 2.25
C THR A 81 -6.27 5.93 0.81
N VAL A 82 -5.63 5.02 0.06
CA VAL A 82 -6.01 4.70 -1.32
C VAL A 82 -7.48 4.26 -1.38
N ALA A 83 -7.92 3.40 -0.47
CA ALA A 83 -9.30 2.96 -0.39
C ALA A 83 -10.29 4.09 -0.07
N ALA A 84 -9.88 5.08 0.72
CA ALA A 84 -10.72 6.21 1.09
C ALA A 84 -10.78 7.29 0.00
N VAL A 85 -9.72 7.49 -0.78
CA VAL A 85 -9.60 8.64 -1.69
C VAL A 85 -9.76 8.30 -3.17
N PHE A 86 -9.88 7.04 -3.53
CA PHE A 86 -10.15 6.59 -4.90
C PHE A 86 -11.31 5.59 -4.97
N PRO A 87 -12.06 5.57 -6.10
CA PRO A 87 -13.21 4.69 -6.26
C PRO A 87 -12.78 3.24 -6.51
N ILE A 88 -12.28 2.54 -5.48
CA ILE A 88 -11.73 1.18 -5.59
C ILE A 88 -12.73 0.17 -6.16
N GLN A 89 -14.01 0.34 -5.87
CA GLN A 89 -15.11 -0.43 -6.42
C GLN A 89 -15.22 -0.37 -7.96
N GLU A 90 -14.62 0.66 -8.58
CA GLU A 90 -14.55 0.81 -10.03
C GLU A 90 -13.30 0.17 -10.64
N PHE A 91 -12.35 -0.30 -9.82
CA PHE A 91 -11.08 -0.86 -10.29
C PHE A 91 -11.24 -2.35 -10.64
N LYS A 92 -11.69 -2.64 -11.86
CA LYS A 92 -11.85 -4.03 -12.32
C LYS A 92 -10.60 -4.55 -13.01
N THR A 93 -9.88 -3.67 -13.70
CA THR A 93 -8.66 -4.01 -14.43
C THR A 93 -7.51 -3.07 -14.08
N GLN A 94 -6.30 -3.42 -14.52
CA GLN A 94 -5.13 -2.55 -14.37
C GLN A 94 -5.37 -1.18 -15.05
N GLU A 95 -6.04 -1.16 -16.20
CA GLU A 95 -6.38 0.05 -16.93
C GLU A 95 -7.32 0.96 -16.12
N ASP A 96 -8.26 0.40 -15.36
CA ASP A 96 -9.10 1.20 -14.46
C ASP A 96 -8.27 1.86 -13.37
N VAL A 97 -7.37 1.11 -12.73
CA VAL A 97 -6.48 1.67 -11.70
C VAL A 97 -5.61 2.77 -12.28
N MET A 98 -5.00 2.54 -13.45
CA MET A 98 -4.18 3.54 -14.14
C MET A 98 -4.99 4.80 -14.46
N ARG A 99 -6.22 4.66 -14.96
CA ARG A 99 -7.10 5.79 -15.29
C ARG A 99 -7.40 6.70 -14.09
N TYR A 100 -7.50 6.14 -12.89
CA TYR A 100 -7.83 6.90 -11.68
C TYR A 100 -6.61 7.36 -10.87
N MET A 101 -5.56 6.54 -10.82
CA MET A 101 -4.40 6.77 -9.96
C MET A 101 -3.18 7.33 -10.68
N PHE A 102 -3.10 7.22 -12.01
CA PHE A 102 -1.98 7.71 -12.80
C PHE A 102 -2.35 9.05 -13.46
N PRO A 103 -2.04 10.19 -12.82
CA PRO A 103 -2.46 11.49 -13.34
C PRO A 103 -1.62 11.91 -14.55
N THR A 104 -2.16 12.82 -15.36
CA THR A 104 -1.45 13.47 -16.47
C THR A 104 -1.70 14.98 -16.45
N GLY A 105 -0.88 15.74 -17.17
CA GLY A 105 -1.00 17.19 -17.24
C GLY A 105 -0.36 17.92 -16.05
N THR A 106 -0.68 19.20 -15.95
CA THR A 106 -0.21 20.06 -14.85
C THR A 106 -1.35 20.30 -13.86
N PRO A 107 -1.19 19.96 -12.56
CA PRO A 107 -2.22 20.24 -11.56
C PRO A 107 -2.41 21.74 -11.37
N SER A 108 -3.51 22.17 -10.74
CA SER A 108 -3.82 23.59 -10.53
C SER A 108 -2.74 24.34 -9.74
N TYR A 109 -2.07 23.67 -8.80
CA TYR A 109 -0.93 24.18 -8.05
C TYR A 109 0.43 24.01 -8.78
N GLY A 110 0.43 23.31 -9.91
CA GLY A 110 1.65 22.91 -10.61
C GLY A 110 2.48 24.09 -11.08
N ALA A 111 1.84 25.15 -11.58
CA ALA A 111 2.53 26.38 -11.99
C ALA A 111 3.25 27.06 -10.81
N ALA A 112 2.62 27.12 -9.64
CA ALA A 112 3.20 27.75 -8.45
C ALA A 112 4.39 26.96 -7.89
N LEU A 113 4.32 25.63 -7.97
CA LEU A 113 5.40 24.74 -7.51
C LEU A 113 6.44 24.41 -8.59
N SER A 114 6.23 24.83 -9.84
CA SER A 114 7.03 24.41 -11.01
C SER A 114 7.08 22.88 -11.17
N VAL A 115 5.91 22.23 -11.09
CA VAL A 115 5.76 20.77 -11.21
C VAL A 115 4.67 20.39 -12.22
N SER A 116 4.83 19.22 -12.83
CA SER A 116 3.87 18.62 -13.77
C SER A 116 3.84 17.11 -13.61
N PHE A 117 2.66 16.49 -13.72
CA PHE A 117 2.55 15.04 -13.72
C PHE A 117 3.22 14.40 -14.95
N ASP A 118 3.33 15.16 -16.05
CA ASP A 118 3.99 14.73 -17.28
C ASP A 118 5.53 14.75 -17.19
N ASP A 119 6.10 15.35 -16.14
CA ASP A 119 7.54 15.33 -15.86
C ASP A 119 7.80 14.98 -14.37
N PRO A 120 7.58 13.71 -13.99
CA PRO A 120 7.67 13.29 -12.59
C PRO A 120 9.10 13.34 -12.05
N ILE A 121 10.13 13.20 -12.89
CA ILE A 121 11.53 13.21 -12.46
C ILE A 121 11.97 14.62 -12.08
N THR A 122 11.71 15.62 -12.95
CA THR A 122 12.03 17.00 -12.62
C THR A 122 11.20 17.48 -11.44
N SER A 123 9.90 17.15 -11.43
CA SER A 123 8.98 17.52 -10.35
C SER A 123 9.42 16.95 -9.00
N LEU A 124 9.85 15.69 -8.95
CA LEU A 124 10.44 15.09 -7.75
C LEU A 124 11.61 15.91 -7.24
N SER A 125 12.56 16.26 -8.10
CA SER A 125 13.76 17.01 -7.71
C SER A 125 13.42 18.43 -7.22
N THR A 126 12.42 19.07 -7.84
CA THR A 126 11.94 20.40 -7.49
C THR A 126 11.29 20.38 -6.10
N LEU A 127 10.34 19.46 -5.88
CA LEU A 127 9.66 19.30 -4.59
C LEU A 127 10.64 18.90 -3.48
N ALA A 128 11.59 18.00 -3.75
CA ALA A 128 12.55 17.57 -2.74
C ALA A 128 13.42 18.73 -2.23
N ARG A 129 13.92 19.57 -3.15
CA ARG A 129 14.82 20.68 -2.83
C ARG A 129 14.14 21.83 -2.10
N MET A 130 12.85 22.05 -2.32
CA MET A 130 12.14 23.19 -1.70
C MET A 130 11.77 22.96 -0.24
N TYR A 131 11.79 21.71 0.27
CA TYR A 131 11.18 21.38 1.56
C TYR A 131 11.66 22.25 2.72
N GLU A 132 12.97 22.41 2.87
CA GLU A 132 13.55 23.16 3.98
C GLU A 132 13.23 24.66 3.91
N GLY A 133 13.26 25.24 2.71
CA GLY A 133 12.88 26.63 2.48
C GLY A 133 11.40 26.87 2.75
N LEU A 134 10.54 26.02 2.19
CA LEU A 134 9.09 26.07 2.38
C LEU A 134 8.71 25.85 3.85
N LYS A 135 9.37 24.92 4.55
CA LYS A 135 9.19 24.69 5.99
C LYS A 135 9.46 25.95 6.81
N SER A 136 10.58 26.63 6.55
CA SER A 136 10.93 27.86 7.26
C SER A 136 9.95 28.99 6.98
N GLU A 137 9.53 29.11 5.72
CA GLU A 137 8.61 30.13 5.24
C GLU A 137 7.21 29.95 5.84
N VAL A 138 6.61 28.76 5.70
CA VAL A 138 5.27 28.45 6.21
C VAL A 138 5.21 28.56 7.73
N LYS A 139 6.23 28.09 8.46
CA LYS A 139 6.30 28.25 9.93
C LYS A 139 6.21 29.71 10.37
N THR A 140 6.74 30.63 9.56
CA THR A 140 6.81 32.06 9.87
C THR A 140 5.55 32.79 9.41
N ASN A 141 5.11 32.54 8.19
CA ASN A 141 4.09 33.34 7.52
C ASN A 141 2.69 32.71 7.56
N ASN A 142 2.59 31.41 7.80
CA ASN A 142 1.32 30.68 7.80
C ASN A 142 1.30 29.57 8.88
N PRO A 143 1.25 29.95 10.17
CA PRO A 143 1.31 29.00 11.28
C PRO A 143 0.12 28.02 11.29
N ASP A 144 -1.05 28.42 10.80
CA ASP A 144 -2.21 27.54 10.71
C ASP A 144 -2.00 26.44 9.66
N GLY A 145 -1.48 26.81 8.49
CA GLY A 145 -1.04 25.86 7.46
C GLY A 145 0.04 24.91 7.96
N TRP A 146 0.99 25.41 8.76
CA TRP A 146 1.99 24.59 9.42
C TRP A 146 1.38 23.54 10.37
N GLN A 147 0.46 23.96 11.25
CA GLN A 147 -0.20 23.07 12.20
C GLN A 147 -1.02 22.01 11.48
N ARG A 148 -1.76 22.41 10.44
CA ARG A 148 -2.51 21.50 9.59
C ARG A 148 -1.61 20.46 8.95
N PHE A 149 -0.50 20.89 8.32
CA PHE A 149 0.50 19.99 7.75
C PHE A 149 1.04 18.99 8.77
N ILE A 150 1.48 19.44 9.95
CA ILE A 150 2.01 18.55 10.98
C ILE A 150 0.95 17.55 11.45
N SER A 151 -0.30 18.00 11.61
CA SER A 151 -1.41 17.13 12.02
C SER A 151 -1.69 16.00 11.01
N LEU A 152 -1.42 16.24 9.72
CA LEU A 152 -1.57 15.25 8.65
C LEU A 152 -0.32 14.38 8.52
N ALA A 153 0.84 14.99 8.33
CA ALA A 153 2.08 14.31 7.95
C ALA A 153 2.64 13.42 9.07
N THR A 154 2.29 13.68 10.33
CA THR A 154 2.68 12.82 11.47
C THR A 154 1.74 11.63 11.69
N LYS A 155 0.67 11.49 10.89
CA LYS A 155 -0.24 10.34 10.92
C LYS A 155 0.16 9.32 9.84
N PRO A 156 -0.20 8.03 10.01
CA PRO A 156 0.10 6.98 9.03
C PRO A 156 -0.85 7.00 7.83
N VAL A 157 -1.02 8.17 7.20
CA VAL A 157 -1.98 8.43 6.11
C VAL A 157 -1.34 8.31 4.72
N GLY A 158 -0.10 7.85 4.63
CA GLY A 158 0.56 7.54 3.36
C GLY A 158 1.26 8.73 2.68
N ILE A 159 1.37 9.89 3.35
CA ILE A 159 2.22 11.01 2.87
C ILE A 159 3.70 10.58 2.82
N SER A 160 4.13 9.66 3.67
CA SER A 160 5.50 9.13 3.65
C SER A 160 5.83 8.36 2.37
N CYS A 161 7.14 8.21 2.12
CA CYS A 161 7.67 7.19 1.23
C CYS A 161 8.08 5.93 2.02
N GLU A 162 7.19 4.95 2.13
CA GLU A 162 7.47 3.68 2.81
C GLU A 162 8.21 2.65 1.94
N TYR A 163 8.24 2.82 0.62
CA TYR A 163 8.78 1.83 -0.30
C TYR A 163 10.31 1.86 -0.44
N CYS A 164 10.94 3.02 -0.21
CA CYS A 164 12.36 3.20 -0.51
C CYS A 164 13.29 2.97 0.70
N CYS A 165 13.03 3.63 1.83
CA CYS A 165 13.94 3.65 2.98
C CYS A 165 13.37 2.98 4.25
N GLY A 166 12.22 2.32 4.15
CA GLY A 166 11.65 1.55 5.26
C GLY A 166 11.23 2.39 6.47
N VAL A 167 11.11 3.73 6.34
CA VAL A 167 10.66 4.64 7.41
C VAL A 167 9.21 4.41 7.84
N GLY A 168 8.51 3.50 7.18
CA GLY A 168 7.11 3.19 7.44
C GLY A 168 6.19 4.33 7.01
N PRO A 169 4.94 4.35 7.51
CA PRO A 169 3.88 5.24 7.03
C PRO A 169 3.99 6.69 7.56
N ILE A 170 5.02 7.01 8.36
CA ILE A 170 5.25 8.33 8.95
C ILE A 170 6.68 8.76 8.66
N GLY A 171 6.84 9.60 7.64
CA GLY A 171 8.12 10.05 7.11
C GLY A 171 8.68 11.31 7.76
N VAL A 172 8.01 11.85 8.76
CA VAL A 172 8.37 13.12 9.41
C VAL A 172 8.25 13.00 10.93
N ASP A 173 9.06 13.74 11.68
CA ASP A 173 8.88 13.88 13.13
C ASP A 173 7.88 15.00 13.48
N SER A 174 7.60 15.17 14.78
CA SER A 174 6.68 16.20 15.29
C SER A 174 7.17 17.64 15.10
N GLN A 175 8.44 17.84 14.72
CA GLN A 175 9.02 19.14 14.43
C GLN A 175 9.04 19.45 12.93
N GLY A 176 8.63 18.48 12.10
CA GLY A 176 8.69 18.58 10.65
C GLY A 176 10.05 18.25 10.05
N ASN A 177 10.89 17.48 10.73
CA ASN A 177 12.14 17.00 10.15
C ASN A 177 11.87 15.70 9.38
N SER A 178 12.38 15.65 8.15
CA SER A 178 12.33 14.44 7.32
C SER A 178 13.08 13.30 8.01
N ARG A 179 12.48 12.12 8.07
CA ARG A 179 13.09 10.90 8.63
C ARG A 179 13.94 10.12 7.63
N CYS A 180 14.00 10.58 6.38
CA CYS A 180 14.73 9.93 5.29
C CYS A 180 15.39 10.98 4.39
N GLY A 181 16.58 10.67 3.87
CA GLY A 181 17.34 11.55 2.99
C GLY A 181 17.06 11.40 1.49
N CYS A 182 16.34 10.35 1.08
CA CYS A 182 15.97 10.14 -0.32
C CYS A 182 14.93 11.17 -0.79
N GLN A 183 15.02 11.60 -2.05
CA GLN A 183 14.24 12.73 -2.60
C GLN A 183 12.73 12.58 -2.45
N HIS A 184 12.18 11.36 -2.47
CA HIS A 184 10.74 11.13 -2.40
C HIS A 184 10.11 11.65 -1.12
N ASN A 185 10.74 11.43 0.04
CA ASN A 185 10.14 11.87 1.29
C ASN A 185 10.04 13.41 1.41
N PRO A 186 11.11 14.21 1.25
CA PRO A 186 10.99 15.65 1.24
C PRO A 186 10.11 16.15 0.10
N ALA A 187 10.04 15.47 -1.06
CA ALA A 187 9.12 15.85 -2.12
C ALA A 187 7.64 15.72 -1.69
N MET A 188 7.28 14.57 -1.09
CA MET A 188 5.94 14.35 -0.56
C MET A 188 5.60 15.32 0.59
N LEU A 189 6.57 15.60 1.46
CA LEU A 189 6.40 16.56 2.55
C LEU A 189 6.23 17.99 2.03
N SER A 190 6.98 18.41 1.00
CA SER A 190 6.81 19.71 0.34
C SER A 190 5.43 19.86 -0.29
N LEU A 191 4.97 18.84 -1.01
CA LEU A 191 3.64 18.83 -1.60
C LEU A 191 2.57 18.98 -0.51
N ALA A 192 2.58 18.11 0.50
CA ALA A 192 1.59 18.15 1.58
C ALA A 192 1.63 19.47 2.36
N LEU A 193 2.82 20.01 2.62
CA LEU A 193 3.01 21.30 3.29
C LEU A 193 2.43 22.45 2.46
N TYR A 194 2.77 22.51 1.17
CA TYR A 194 2.27 23.56 0.28
C TYR A 194 0.75 23.52 0.18
N LEU A 195 0.17 22.34 -0.07
CA LEU A 195 -1.27 22.20 -0.21
C LEU A 195 -2.01 22.55 1.09
N SER A 196 -1.45 22.19 2.24
CA SER A 196 -2.02 22.53 3.55
C SER A 196 -2.02 24.03 3.83
N ALA A 197 -0.98 24.74 3.37
CA ALA A 197 -0.78 26.15 3.67
C ALA A 197 -1.41 27.10 2.63
N TYR A 198 -1.33 26.77 1.34
CA TYR A 198 -1.59 27.72 0.25
C TYR A 198 -2.77 27.33 -0.63
N THR A 199 -3.56 26.34 -0.24
CA THR A 199 -4.77 25.96 -0.97
C THR A 199 -5.94 25.75 -0.02
N ASP A 200 -7.15 25.92 -0.55
CA ASP A 200 -8.40 25.60 0.15
C ASP A 200 -8.78 24.12 -0.01
N MET A 201 -7.87 23.27 -0.50
CA MET A 201 -8.15 21.83 -0.62
C MET A 201 -8.40 21.24 0.76
N PRO A 202 -9.47 20.46 0.98
CA PRO A 202 -9.68 19.71 2.23
C PRO A 202 -8.67 18.56 2.35
N ASP A 203 -8.49 18.05 3.57
CA ASP A 203 -7.48 17.04 3.88
C ASP A 203 -7.59 15.79 2.99
N GLY A 204 -8.80 15.30 2.71
CA GLY A 204 -8.99 14.17 1.80
C GLY A 204 -8.52 14.44 0.37
N GLN A 205 -8.65 15.67 -0.12
CA GLN A 205 -8.11 16.06 -1.43
C GLN A 205 -6.58 16.16 -1.39
N ILE A 206 -5.99 16.69 -0.32
CA ILE A 206 -4.53 16.70 -0.14
C ILE A 206 -3.98 15.26 -0.15
N LEU A 207 -4.64 14.34 0.55
CA LEU A 207 -4.25 12.93 0.55
C LEU A 207 -4.41 12.28 -0.83
N GLN A 208 -5.48 12.61 -1.57
CA GLN A 208 -5.64 12.13 -2.94
C GLN A 208 -4.49 12.61 -3.85
N GLU A 209 -4.15 13.90 -3.79
CA GLU A 209 -3.02 14.46 -4.54
C GLU A 209 -1.69 13.80 -4.14
N ALA A 210 -1.49 13.56 -2.84
CA ALA A 210 -0.33 12.82 -2.36
C ALA A 210 -0.27 11.41 -2.96
N MET A 211 -1.38 10.68 -3.01
CA MET A 211 -1.40 9.35 -3.61
C MET A 211 -1.15 9.38 -5.12
N LYS A 212 -1.66 10.38 -5.84
CA LYS A 212 -1.39 10.57 -7.28
C LYS A 212 0.10 10.76 -7.57
N TRP A 213 0.76 11.65 -6.83
CA TRP A 213 2.22 11.84 -6.94
C TRP A 213 3.00 10.58 -6.56
N LYS A 214 2.57 9.90 -5.50
CA LYS A 214 3.17 8.63 -5.08
C LYS A 214 3.03 7.56 -6.15
N THR A 215 1.92 7.51 -6.89
CA THR A 215 1.76 6.63 -8.05
C THR A 215 2.75 6.94 -9.15
N LEU A 216 3.07 8.20 -9.41
CA LEU A 216 4.11 8.55 -10.40
C LEU A 216 5.51 8.16 -9.93
N PHE A 217 5.78 8.27 -8.62
CA PHE A 217 7.08 7.96 -8.04
C PHE A 217 7.31 6.47 -7.83
N PHE A 218 6.25 5.70 -7.56
CA PHE A 218 6.28 4.26 -7.33
C PHE A 218 5.16 3.54 -8.12
N PRO A 219 5.19 3.58 -9.47
CA PRO A 219 4.08 3.09 -10.28
C PRO A 219 3.72 1.64 -9.99
N LYS A 220 4.73 0.74 -9.98
CA LYS A 220 4.47 -0.68 -9.73
C LYS A 220 3.77 -0.91 -8.38
N ASN A 221 4.31 -0.35 -7.29
CA ASN A 221 3.78 -0.56 -5.95
C ASN A 221 2.37 0.01 -5.76
N MET A 222 2.10 1.20 -6.32
CA MET A 222 0.80 1.85 -6.14
C MET A 222 -0.30 1.22 -7.00
N ILE A 223 0.01 0.78 -8.22
CA ILE A 223 -0.95 0.08 -9.08
C ILE A 223 -1.25 -1.32 -8.53
N GLU A 224 -0.24 -2.04 -8.03
CA GLU A 224 -0.43 -3.31 -7.32
C GLU A 224 -1.32 -3.13 -6.09
N LEU A 225 -1.08 -2.08 -5.31
CA LEU A 225 -1.92 -1.74 -4.15
C LEU A 225 -3.37 -1.46 -4.57
N GLY A 226 -3.58 -0.65 -5.61
CA GLY A 226 -4.92 -0.36 -6.12
C GLY A 226 -5.68 -1.61 -6.56
N LEU A 227 -5.04 -2.49 -7.34
CA LEU A 227 -5.63 -3.76 -7.79
C LEU A 227 -5.95 -4.70 -6.62
N SER A 228 -5.01 -4.86 -5.69
CA SER A 228 -5.20 -5.77 -4.55
C SER A 228 -6.34 -5.32 -3.62
N LEU A 229 -6.49 -4.01 -3.40
CA LEU A 229 -7.62 -3.46 -2.64
C LEU A 229 -8.97 -3.70 -3.32
N ALA A 230 -8.99 -3.76 -4.66
CA ALA A 230 -10.19 -4.07 -5.43
C ALA A 230 -10.50 -5.57 -5.51
N GLY A 231 -9.66 -6.43 -4.93
CA GLY A 231 -9.75 -7.88 -5.07
C GLY A 231 -9.35 -8.39 -6.46
N GLY A 232 -8.67 -7.56 -7.25
CA GLY A 232 -8.16 -7.91 -8.57
C GLY A 232 -6.93 -8.80 -8.53
N ASP A 233 -6.66 -9.49 -9.63
CA ASP A 233 -5.46 -10.32 -9.79
C ASP A 233 -4.24 -9.44 -10.12
N THR A 234 -3.21 -9.51 -9.28
CA THR A 234 -1.94 -8.78 -9.46
C THR A 234 -0.90 -9.58 -10.23
N SER A 235 -1.14 -10.87 -10.53
CA SER A 235 -0.18 -11.75 -11.20
C SER A 235 0.12 -11.35 -12.64
N GLY A 236 -0.81 -10.64 -13.29
CA GLY A 236 -0.67 -10.10 -14.65
C GLY A 236 -0.17 -8.66 -14.71
N LEU A 237 0.25 -8.07 -13.58
CA LEU A 237 0.82 -6.71 -13.58
C LEU A 237 1.94 -6.63 -14.60
N GLN A 238 1.79 -5.70 -15.54
CA GLN A 238 2.76 -5.53 -16.62
C GLN A 238 4.19 -5.39 -16.05
N GLU A 239 5.09 -6.29 -16.44
CA GLU A 239 6.50 -6.25 -16.04
C GLU A 239 7.20 -4.93 -16.41
N ASN A 240 6.58 -4.17 -17.31
CA ASN A 240 7.09 -2.90 -17.83
C ASN A 240 6.85 -1.70 -16.91
N LEU A 241 6.09 -1.82 -15.81
CA LEU A 241 5.94 -0.72 -14.86
C LEU A 241 7.24 -0.56 -14.05
N PRO A 242 7.85 0.65 -14.03
CA PRO A 242 9.04 0.87 -13.21
C PRO A 242 8.68 0.73 -11.72
N GLY A 243 9.60 0.14 -10.96
CA GLY A 243 9.45 0.04 -9.50
C GLY A 243 9.51 1.39 -8.80
N MET A 244 10.38 2.27 -9.28
CA MET A 244 10.60 3.61 -8.73
C MET A 244 11.06 4.55 -9.84
N VAL A 245 10.62 5.81 -9.77
CA VAL A 245 11.05 6.91 -10.63
C VAL A 245 11.86 7.91 -9.80
N GLY A 246 13.02 8.32 -10.33
CA GLY A 246 13.96 9.21 -9.63
C GLY A 246 14.96 8.48 -8.72
N GLY A 247 15.77 9.23 -7.99
CA GLY A 247 16.87 8.68 -7.17
C GLY A 247 16.94 9.28 -5.76
N CYS A 248 17.74 8.65 -4.91
CA CYS A 248 18.38 9.31 -3.77
C CYS A 248 19.68 9.93 -4.32
#